data_AF-A0A1H2IEU8-F1
#
_entry.id   AF-A0A1H2IEU8-F1
#
_cell.length_a   1.000
_cell.length_b   1.000
_cell.length_c   1.000
_cell.angle_alpha   90.00
_cell.angle_beta   90.00
_cell.angle_gamma   90.00
#
_symmetry.space_group_name_H-M   'P 1'
#
loop_
_entity.id
_entity.type
_entity.pdbx_description
1 polymer ?
#
loop_
_entity_poly.entity_id
_entity_poly.type
_entity_poly.pdbx_seq_one_letter_code
_entity_poly.pdbx_strand_id
1 'polypeptide(L)'
;MAVLNTLEGGTPHGRKPKSKTADKVNSRHPNDVADTTCSSNNTTPHSLYAILQILPRAIHRWLRSKRSNSSILFKKVTFREMLTGILLMIPSTATVMLTYYGVSVPLTELGGDIVQKGQALAFAITIGVFSWLGWFYLFGLIYRLRGKRLGASLAAAVFYVLSIAAIDAPFNMLALGGGSAVQMTLTDTTIFYEDQKSAIFARATMAQRLVPAIQAQAERFRKLEEGEIKHGTYSGSPGPGKVSSGFGQVASLLDTTLTELKSGIAASQQLQSRISAASSQLKRATFTQGPIRPRVEAVSNAADQMDDLLGRLSQLDYAVSIEATLTSLKAIFPAPTTASSAFEKNQNAQLGIIAEMAKPVAEALQSAATQLRAIDEPELKRVRPQDAMTAIRTKWKPLFPQWLAAVFIDIAPGALLIILITAFREVEARKGDEHDDDQVSST
;
A
#
# COMPACT_ATOMS: atom_id res chain seq x y z
N MET A 1 -22.49 0.99 -24.33
CA MET A 1 -22.24 0.88 -25.78
C MET A 1 -20.76 0.53 -25.94
N ALA A 2 -20.39 -0.75 -26.10
CA ALA A 2 -20.43 -1.53 -27.35
C ALA A 2 -19.44 -0.96 -28.40
N VAL A 3 -18.57 -1.70 -29.10
CA VAL A 3 -18.40 -3.15 -29.28
C VAL A 3 -17.10 -3.41 -30.10
N LEU A 4 -16.38 -4.49 -29.74
CA LEU A 4 -15.63 -5.52 -30.51
C LEU A 4 -14.56 -5.25 -31.61
N ASN A 5 -13.49 -6.07 -31.44
CA ASN A 5 -12.81 -7.00 -32.38
C ASN A 5 -11.95 -6.51 -33.55
N THR A 6 -10.71 -7.03 -33.60
CA THR A 6 -10.37 -8.14 -34.53
C THR A 6 -9.08 -8.88 -34.16
N LEU A 7 -9.08 -10.17 -34.53
CA LEU A 7 -8.09 -11.24 -34.34
C LEU A 7 -7.01 -11.22 -35.44
N GLU A 8 -5.83 -11.80 -35.18
CA GLU A 8 -5.26 -12.90 -36.00
C GLU A 8 -3.87 -13.37 -35.50
N GLY A 9 -3.62 -14.69 -35.61
CA GLY A 9 -2.29 -15.22 -35.94
C GLY A 9 -1.65 -16.21 -34.96
N GLY A 10 -1.53 -17.48 -35.39
CA GLY A 10 -0.31 -18.28 -35.14
C GLY A 10 -0.45 -19.64 -34.47
N THR A 11 -0.58 -20.71 -35.26
CA THR A 11 -0.15 -22.09 -34.93
C THR A 11 1.38 -22.19 -34.88
N PRO A 12 2.00 -23.17 -34.19
CA PRO A 12 2.41 -24.40 -34.92
C PRO A 12 2.43 -25.72 -34.12
N HIS A 13 2.50 -26.81 -34.91
CA HIS A 13 2.78 -28.22 -34.58
C HIS A 13 4.00 -28.49 -33.67
N GLY A 14 3.96 -29.62 -32.93
CA GLY A 14 5.20 -30.32 -32.56
C GLY A 14 5.13 -31.42 -31.48
N ARG A 15 5.10 -32.69 -31.95
CA ARG A 15 5.72 -33.93 -31.39
C ARG A 15 5.36 -34.49 -29.99
N LYS A 16 4.98 -35.78 -30.03
CA LYS A 16 4.98 -36.79 -28.95
C LYS A 16 6.38 -37.04 -28.36
N PRO A 17 6.47 -37.65 -27.16
CA PRO A 17 6.95 -39.04 -27.12
C PRO A 17 6.24 -39.98 -26.13
N LYS A 18 6.58 -41.26 -26.29
CA LYS A 18 6.06 -42.51 -25.72
C LYS A 18 6.47 -42.76 -24.26
N SER A 19 5.62 -43.47 -23.49
CA SER A 19 6.01 -44.48 -22.49
C SER A 19 4.86 -45.50 -22.33
N LYS A 20 5.01 -46.71 -22.86
CA LYS A 20 5.42 -47.96 -22.17
C LYS A 20 4.54 -48.30 -20.96
N THR A 21 3.50 -49.09 -21.20
CA THR A 21 2.78 -49.87 -20.19
C THR A 21 3.13 -51.34 -20.42
N ALA A 22 3.63 -51.99 -19.38
CA ALA A 22 4.01 -53.41 -19.40
C ALA A 22 2.91 -54.26 -18.76
N ASP A 23 2.73 -55.43 -19.36
CA ASP A 23 1.82 -56.52 -19.05
C ASP A 23 1.92 -57.09 -17.62
N LYS A 24 0.79 -57.62 -17.13
CA LYS A 24 0.73 -59.03 -16.70
C LYS A 24 -0.71 -59.57 -16.54
N VAL A 25 -1.06 -60.50 -17.42
CA VAL A 25 -1.50 -61.89 -17.16
C VAL A 25 -2.65 -62.10 -16.15
N ASN A 26 -3.81 -62.63 -16.60
CA ASN A 26 -4.05 -64.08 -16.63
C ASN A 26 -5.39 -64.44 -17.30
N SER A 27 -5.39 -65.58 -17.98
CA SER A 27 -6.37 -66.14 -18.89
C SER A 27 -7.47 -66.97 -18.22
N ARG A 28 -8.62 -67.01 -18.92
CA ARG A 28 -9.69 -68.05 -18.86
C ARG A 28 -9.07 -69.46 -19.06
N HIS A 29 -9.70 -70.59 -18.73
CA HIS A 29 -10.97 -71.13 -19.29
C HIS A 29 -11.28 -72.55 -18.67
N PRO A 30 -12.22 -73.39 -19.16
CA PRO A 30 -13.44 -73.81 -18.43
C PRO A 30 -13.71 -75.35 -18.38
N ASN A 31 -14.99 -75.70 -18.11
CA ASN A 31 -15.74 -76.96 -18.38
C ASN A 31 -15.52 -78.13 -17.40
N ASP A 32 -16.46 -79.02 -17.10
CA ASP A 32 -17.92 -79.19 -17.26
C ASP A 32 -18.28 -80.49 -16.49
N VAL A 33 -19.59 -80.80 -16.39
CA VAL A 33 -20.22 -82.16 -16.43
C VAL A 33 -20.96 -82.68 -15.17
N ALA A 34 -22.30 -82.87 -15.39
CA ALA A 34 -23.29 -83.87 -14.92
C ALA A 34 -23.71 -83.92 -13.44
N ASP A 35 -25.00 -83.69 -13.12
CA ASP A 35 -26.17 -84.63 -13.05
C ASP A 35 -26.01 -85.70 -11.93
N THR A 36 -26.98 -86.06 -11.07
CA THR A 36 -28.33 -86.59 -11.35
C THR A 36 -29.21 -86.66 -10.06
N THR A 37 -30.49 -86.24 -10.17
CA THR A 37 -31.77 -86.86 -9.70
C THR A 37 -32.21 -87.13 -8.23
N CYS A 38 -33.56 -87.05 -8.12
CA CYS A 38 -34.56 -87.71 -7.23
C CYS A 38 -34.95 -87.01 -5.91
N SER A 39 -36.20 -87.08 -5.41
CA SER A 39 -37.54 -87.38 -5.93
C SER A 39 -38.57 -87.22 -4.78
N SER A 40 -39.75 -86.70 -5.12
CA SER A 40 -41.09 -86.99 -4.57
C SER A 40 -41.59 -86.47 -3.21
N ASN A 41 -42.86 -86.03 -3.31
CA ASN A 41 -43.99 -86.23 -2.40
C ASN A 41 -44.20 -85.26 -1.22
N ASN A 42 -45.43 -84.96 -0.79
CA ASN A 42 -46.77 -84.84 -1.38
C ASN A 42 -47.65 -84.23 -0.25
N THR A 43 -48.84 -83.74 -0.57
CA THR A 43 -50.01 -83.45 0.31
C THR A 43 -50.28 -82.01 0.80
N THR A 44 -51.29 -81.42 0.15
CA THR A 44 -52.35 -80.55 0.70
C THR A 44 -53.49 -81.42 1.28
N PRO A 45 -54.42 -80.93 2.15
CA PRO A 45 -55.62 -80.20 1.69
C PRO A 45 -56.25 -79.16 2.65
N HIS A 46 -57.03 -78.24 2.05
CA HIS A 46 -58.32 -77.59 2.45
C HIS A 46 -58.64 -77.39 3.95
N SER A 47 -59.02 -76.22 4.48
CA SER A 47 -60.18 -75.37 4.20
C SER A 47 -60.20 -74.33 5.35
N LEU A 48 -60.48 -73.05 5.16
CA LEU A 48 -61.83 -72.48 5.25
C LEU A 48 -61.74 -71.02 4.84
N TYR A 49 -62.46 -70.71 3.76
CA TYR A 49 -62.83 -69.38 3.36
C TYR A 49 -63.76 -68.75 4.40
N ALA A 50 -63.76 -67.41 4.40
CA ALA A 50 -64.85 -66.56 4.88
C ALA A 50 -65.06 -66.50 6.40
N ILE A 51 -64.38 -65.53 7.03
CA ILE A 51 -64.92 -64.48 7.92
C ILE A 51 -63.71 -63.66 8.36
N LEU A 52 -63.35 -62.57 7.65
CA LEU A 52 -62.65 -61.37 8.19
C LEU A 52 -62.33 -60.31 7.10
N GLN A 53 -63.24 -60.07 6.14
CA GLN A 53 -63.00 -59.18 4.98
C GLN A 53 -63.44 -57.71 5.13
N ILE A 54 -63.49 -57.12 6.34
CA ILE A 54 -63.96 -55.72 6.47
C ILE A 54 -62.98 -54.73 7.14
N LEU A 55 -61.79 -55.12 7.65
CA LEU A 55 -60.96 -54.18 8.43
C LEU A 55 -59.45 -53.94 8.08
N PRO A 56 -58.94 -54.06 6.83
CA PRO A 56 -57.57 -53.58 6.56
C PRO A 56 -57.43 -52.52 5.45
N ARG A 57 -58.50 -52.03 4.82
CA ARG A 57 -58.38 -51.07 3.70
C ARG A 57 -58.24 -49.60 4.13
N ALA A 58 -58.85 -49.19 5.24
CA ALA A 58 -58.77 -47.80 5.73
C ALA A 58 -57.37 -47.49 6.33
N ILE A 59 -56.79 -48.43 7.07
CA ILE A 59 -55.48 -48.27 7.71
C ILE A 59 -54.35 -48.30 6.66
N HIS A 60 -54.47 -49.10 5.60
CA HIS A 60 -53.47 -49.15 4.53
C HIS A 60 -53.51 -47.91 3.60
N ARG A 61 -54.67 -47.27 3.45
CA ARG A 61 -54.84 -46.02 2.67
C ARG A 61 -54.36 -44.80 3.48
N TRP A 62 -54.60 -44.79 4.79
CA TRP A 62 -54.07 -43.78 5.73
C TRP A 62 -52.54 -43.88 5.90
N LEU A 63 -51.99 -45.10 5.98
CA LEU A 63 -50.53 -45.33 6.04
C LEU A 63 -49.81 -45.04 4.70
N ARG A 64 -50.46 -45.19 3.53
CA ARG A 64 -49.85 -44.80 2.23
C ARG A 64 -49.90 -43.29 1.98
N SER A 65 -50.96 -42.61 2.40
CA SER A 65 -51.09 -41.15 2.29
C SER A 65 -50.03 -40.41 3.13
N LYS A 66 -49.74 -40.88 4.36
CA LYS A 66 -48.70 -40.28 5.22
C LYS A 66 -47.24 -40.62 4.82
N ARG A 67 -47.01 -41.74 4.10
CA ARG A 67 -45.65 -42.18 3.71
C ARG A 67 -45.15 -41.57 2.41
N SER A 68 -46.04 -41.14 1.51
CA SER A 68 -45.65 -40.48 0.26
C SER A 68 -45.19 -39.04 0.50
N ASN A 69 -46.00 -38.23 1.20
CA ASN A 69 -45.68 -36.83 1.47
C ASN A 69 -44.45 -36.65 2.37
N SER A 70 -44.23 -37.52 3.35
CA SER A 70 -43.03 -37.48 4.19
C SER A 70 -41.75 -37.76 3.41
N SER A 71 -41.76 -38.71 2.46
CA SER A 71 -40.59 -39.02 1.63
C SER A 71 -40.27 -37.91 0.62
N ILE A 72 -41.28 -37.22 0.09
CA ILE A 72 -41.12 -36.11 -0.86
C ILE A 72 -40.65 -34.85 -0.12
N LEU A 73 -41.22 -34.54 1.05
CA LEU A 73 -40.77 -33.44 1.90
C LEU A 73 -39.36 -33.69 2.43
N PHE A 74 -39.04 -34.93 2.85
CA PHE A 74 -37.69 -35.30 3.27
C PHE A 74 -36.68 -35.15 2.13
N LYS A 75 -37.00 -35.63 0.92
CA LYS A 75 -36.16 -35.44 -0.28
C LYS A 75 -35.96 -33.95 -0.63
N LYS A 76 -37.00 -33.12 -0.54
CA LYS A 76 -36.89 -31.67 -0.80
C LYS A 76 -36.05 -30.95 0.25
N VAL A 77 -36.17 -31.32 1.52
CA VAL A 77 -35.36 -30.76 2.62
C VAL A 77 -33.90 -31.19 2.52
N THR A 78 -33.63 -32.48 2.29
CA THR A 78 -32.25 -32.99 2.10
C THR A 78 -31.59 -32.44 0.84
N PHE A 79 -32.31 -32.32 -0.27
CA PHE A 79 -31.80 -31.67 -1.48
C PHE A 79 -31.43 -30.20 -1.23
N ARG A 80 -32.26 -29.49 -0.47
CA ARG A 80 -32.00 -28.08 -0.09
C ARG A 80 -30.79 -27.94 0.85
N GLU A 81 -30.68 -28.81 1.85
CA GLU A 81 -29.53 -28.82 2.77
C GLU A 81 -28.23 -29.14 2.02
N MET A 82 -28.27 -30.06 1.05
CA MET A 82 -27.15 -30.31 0.14
C MET A 82 -26.83 -29.10 -0.74
N LEU A 83 -27.83 -28.51 -1.41
CA LEU A 83 -27.62 -27.37 -2.31
C LEU A 83 -27.03 -26.17 -1.56
N THR A 84 -27.54 -25.89 -0.36
CA THR A 84 -27.05 -24.80 0.49
C THR A 84 -25.63 -25.07 0.96
N GLY A 85 -25.33 -26.30 1.40
CA GLY A 85 -23.97 -26.70 1.79
C GLY A 85 -22.96 -26.58 0.65
N ILE A 86 -23.36 -26.94 -0.58
CA ILE A 86 -22.54 -26.81 -1.79
C ILE A 86 -22.33 -25.34 -2.14
N LEU A 87 -23.37 -24.50 -2.08
CA LEU A 87 -23.26 -23.08 -2.42
C LEU A 87 -22.36 -22.32 -1.44
N LEU A 88 -22.37 -22.71 -0.16
CA LEU A 88 -21.51 -22.16 0.89
C LEU A 88 -20.02 -22.56 0.75
N MET A 89 -19.71 -23.60 -0.05
CA MET A 89 -18.31 -23.95 -0.32
C MET A 89 -17.58 -22.87 -1.13
N ILE A 90 -18.29 -22.12 -1.98
CA ILE A 90 -17.71 -21.06 -2.81
C ILE A 90 -17.13 -19.92 -1.96
N PRO A 91 -17.92 -19.23 -1.10
CA PRO A 91 -17.39 -18.16 -0.25
C PRO A 91 -16.36 -18.69 0.75
N SER A 92 -16.55 -19.89 1.32
CA SER A 92 -15.55 -20.51 2.20
C SER A 92 -14.21 -20.74 1.51
N THR A 93 -14.22 -21.26 0.28
CA THR A 93 -12.99 -21.46 -0.50
C THR A 93 -12.32 -20.12 -0.83
N ALA A 94 -13.11 -19.07 -1.13
CA ALA A 94 -12.59 -17.72 -1.33
C ALA A 94 -11.91 -17.19 -0.06
N THR A 95 -12.53 -17.36 1.12
CA THR A 95 -11.94 -16.99 2.41
C THR A 95 -10.64 -17.73 2.68
N VAL A 96 -10.57 -19.05 2.41
CA VAL A 96 -9.30 -19.82 2.51
C VAL A 96 -8.23 -19.20 1.62
N MET A 97 -8.57 -18.95 0.35
CA MET A 97 -7.60 -18.45 -0.63
C MET A 97 -7.07 -17.06 -0.22
N LEU A 98 -7.95 -16.15 0.17
CA LEU A 98 -7.59 -14.79 0.59
C LEU A 98 -6.84 -14.77 1.92
N THR A 99 -7.28 -15.56 2.90
CA THR A 99 -6.56 -15.68 4.18
C THR A 99 -5.16 -16.23 3.95
N TYR A 100 -5.02 -17.23 3.08
CA TYR A 100 -3.72 -17.78 2.74
C TYR A 100 -2.83 -16.70 2.10
N TYR A 101 -3.30 -15.94 1.12
CA TYR A 101 -2.50 -14.87 0.52
C TYR A 101 -2.19 -13.76 1.53
N GLY A 102 -3.16 -13.34 2.34
CA GLY A 102 -3.00 -12.31 3.35
C GLY A 102 -1.95 -12.67 4.40
N VAL A 103 -1.85 -13.94 4.79
CA VAL A 103 -0.87 -14.39 5.80
C VAL A 103 0.46 -14.81 5.17
N SER A 104 0.42 -15.55 4.06
CA SER A 104 1.63 -16.14 3.47
C SER A 104 2.50 -15.13 2.74
N VAL A 105 1.91 -14.08 2.14
CA VAL A 105 2.68 -13.06 1.41
C VAL A 105 3.61 -12.30 2.37
N PRO A 106 3.14 -11.70 3.48
CA PRO A 106 4.02 -11.07 4.48
C PRO A 106 5.01 -12.03 5.13
N LEU A 107 4.62 -13.27 5.41
CA LEU A 107 5.54 -14.25 6.01
C LEU A 107 6.67 -14.65 5.05
N THR A 108 6.36 -14.78 3.76
CA THR A 108 7.38 -14.99 2.73
C THR A 108 8.30 -13.77 2.62
N GLU A 109 7.76 -12.56 2.86
CA GLU A 109 8.53 -11.31 2.89
C GLU A 109 9.54 -11.25 4.05
N LEU A 110 9.22 -11.85 5.20
CA LEU A 110 10.12 -11.96 6.37
C LEU A 110 11.19 -13.07 6.25
N GLY A 111 11.27 -13.77 5.10
CA GLY A 111 12.17 -14.91 4.91
C GLY A 111 11.61 -16.21 5.48
N GLY A 112 10.29 -16.33 5.55
CA GLY A 112 9.64 -17.49 6.14
C GLY A 112 9.93 -18.79 5.40
N ASP A 113 10.33 -19.79 6.18
CA ASP A 113 10.61 -21.14 5.72
C ASP A 113 9.32 -21.86 5.28
N ILE A 114 9.46 -22.99 4.58
CA ILE A 114 8.36 -23.85 4.11
C ILE A 114 7.40 -24.18 5.27
N VAL A 115 7.92 -24.35 6.48
CA VAL A 115 7.13 -24.59 7.70
C VAL A 115 6.15 -23.43 7.99
N GLN A 116 6.59 -22.19 7.86
CA GLN A 116 5.73 -21.02 8.10
C GLN A 116 4.65 -20.85 7.02
N LYS A 117 4.97 -21.20 5.77
CA LYS A 117 3.95 -21.29 4.70
C LYS A 117 2.93 -22.40 4.98
N GLY A 118 3.37 -23.52 5.53
CA GLY A 118 2.51 -24.60 6.01
C GLY A 118 1.58 -24.15 7.13
N GLN A 119 2.10 -23.36 8.09
CA GLN A 119 1.29 -22.76 9.16
C GLN A 119 0.25 -21.78 8.61
N ALA A 120 0.62 -20.93 7.64
CA ALA A 120 -0.32 -20.03 6.97
C ALA A 120 -1.45 -20.79 6.27
N LEU A 121 -1.13 -21.90 5.60
CA LEU A 121 -2.13 -22.76 4.96
C LEU A 121 -3.04 -23.44 5.99
N ALA A 122 -2.48 -23.99 7.07
CA ALA A 122 -3.25 -24.60 8.13
C ALA A 122 -4.21 -23.59 8.80
N PHE A 123 -3.74 -22.37 9.04
CA PHE A 123 -4.54 -21.27 9.57
C PHE A 123 -5.68 -20.88 8.61
N ALA A 124 -5.37 -20.72 7.32
CA ALA A 124 -6.37 -20.39 6.29
C ALA A 124 -7.46 -21.47 6.15
N ILE A 125 -7.06 -22.75 6.11
CA ILE A 125 -8.01 -23.88 6.08
C ILE A 125 -8.87 -23.88 7.34
N THR A 126 -8.29 -23.63 8.50
CA THR A 126 -9.02 -23.56 9.77
C THR A 126 -10.12 -22.49 9.70
N ILE A 127 -9.78 -21.25 9.32
CA ILE A 127 -10.77 -20.16 9.18
C ILE A 127 -11.84 -20.53 8.15
N GLY A 128 -11.47 -21.06 6.99
CA GLY A 128 -12.43 -21.46 5.97
C GLY A 128 -13.41 -22.54 6.43
N VAL A 129 -12.91 -23.56 7.14
CA VAL A 129 -13.72 -24.64 7.72
C VAL A 129 -14.66 -24.07 8.78
N PHE A 130 -14.18 -23.22 9.70
CA PHE A 130 -15.03 -22.59 10.72
C PHE A 130 -16.09 -21.66 10.12
N SER A 131 -15.75 -20.92 9.06
CA SER A 131 -16.69 -20.10 8.29
C SER A 131 -17.76 -20.97 7.63
N TRP A 132 -17.38 -22.06 6.93
CA TRP A 132 -18.33 -22.98 6.34
C TRP A 132 -19.24 -23.64 7.38
N LEU A 133 -18.67 -24.14 8.49
CA LEU A 133 -19.42 -24.77 9.56
C LEU A 133 -20.46 -23.82 10.15
N GLY A 134 -20.07 -22.62 10.57
CA GLY A 134 -21.03 -21.75 11.24
C GLY A 134 -22.06 -21.17 10.28
N TRP A 135 -21.75 -20.96 9.00
CA TRP A 135 -22.79 -20.70 7.99
C TRP A 135 -23.74 -21.89 7.83
N PHE A 136 -23.22 -23.11 7.69
CA PHE A 136 -24.04 -24.31 7.59
C PHE A 136 -24.99 -24.47 8.79
N TYR A 137 -24.48 -24.27 10.01
CA TYR A 137 -25.29 -24.31 11.23
C TYR A 137 -26.28 -23.14 11.33
N LEU A 138 -25.93 -21.93 10.90
CA LEU A 138 -26.83 -20.79 10.88
C LEU A 138 -28.03 -21.01 9.95
N PHE A 139 -27.80 -21.46 8.73
CA PHE A 139 -28.86 -21.82 7.78
C PHE A 139 -29.75 -22.95 8.33
N GLY A 140 -29.17 -23.92 9.05
CA GLY A 140 -29.92 -25.01 9.69
C GLY A 140 -30.74 -24.58 10.92
N LEU A 141 -30.19 -23.68 11.75
CA LEU A 141 -30.80 -23.25 13.01
C LEU A 141 -31.97 -22.29 12.77
N ILE A 142 -31.81 -21.34 11.84
CA ILE A 142 -32.81 -20.29 11.60
C ILE A 142 -34.13 -20.85 11.04
N TYR A 143 -34.08 -21.98 10.35
CA TYR A 143 -35.26 -22.67 9.83
C TYR A 143 -36.06 -23.38 10.93
N ARG A 144 -35.44 -23.71 12.08
CA ARG A 144 -36.06 -24.51 13.14
C ARG A 144 -36.71 -23.67 14.24
N LEU A 145 -36.46 -22.36 14.27
CA LEU A 145 -36.86 -21.50 15.39
C LEU A 145 -38.00 -20.55 14.99
N ARG A 146 -38.96 -20.35 15.91
CA ARG A 146 -40.10 -19.43 15.78
C ARG A 146 -40.21 -18.50 17.00
N GLY A 147 -40.86 -17.35 16.84
CA GLY A 147 -41.17 -16.41 17.93
C GLY A 147 -39.93 -15.78 18.60
N LYS A 148 -39.95 -15.61 19.93
CA LYS A 148 -38.85 -14.97 20.70
C LYS A 148 -37.47 -15.67 20.50
N ARG A 149 -37.46 -16.97 20.19
CA ARG A 149 -36.24 -17.75 19.92
C ARG A 149 -35.63 -17.41 18.56
N LEU A 150 -36.45 -17.00 17.58
CA LEU A 150 -35.97 -16.52 16.29
C LEU A 150 -35.21 -15.20 16.45
N GLY A 151 -35.75 -14.27 17.25
CA GLY A 151 -35.08 -13.00 17.56
C GLY A 151 -33.71 -13.21 18.22
N ALA A 152 -33.62 -14.11 19.21
CA ALA A 152 -32.35 -14.47 19.84
C ALA A 152 -31.36 -15.11 18.84
N SER A 153 -31.83 -15.97 17.93
CA SER A 153 -30.98 -16.58 16.91
C SER A 153 -30.47 -15.59 15.86
N LEU A 154 -31.28 -14.58 15.49
CA LEU A 154 -30.87 -13.50 14.60
C LEU A 154 -29.79 -12.62 15.26
N ALA A 155 -29.95 -12.29 16.54
CA ALA A 155 -28.93 -11.56 17.29
C ALA A 155 -27.61 -12.36 17.37
N ALA A 156 -27.68 -13.66 17.64
CA ALA A 156 -26.52 -14.55 17.62
C ALA A 156 -25.88 -14.67 16.23
N ALA A 157 -26.69 -14.67 15.16
CA ALA A 157 -26.21 -14.68 13.78
C ALA A 157 -25.45 -13.40 13.43
N VAL A 158 -26.01 -12.22 13.78
CA VAL A 158 -25.34 -10.93 13.57
C VAL A 158 -24.02 -10.89 14.35
N PHE A 159 -24.02 -11.33 15.61
CA PHE A 159 -22.80 -11.41 16.41
C PHE A 159 -21.75 -12.34 15.79
N TYR A 160 -22.16 -13.49 15.27
CA TYR A 160 -21.26 -14.43 14.59
C TYR A 160 -20.65 -13.81 13.33
N VAL A 161 -21.46 -13.16 12.48
CA VAL A 161 -20.97 -12.49 11.26
C VAL A 161 -19.99 -11.38 11.59
N LEU A 162 -20.31 -10.55 12.59
CA LEU A 162 -19.41 -9.49 13.05
C LEU A 162 -18.11 -10.04 13.64
N SER A 163 -18.17 -11.16 14.36
CA SER A 163 -16.99 -11.80 14.96
C SER A 163 -16.07 -12.37 13.89
N ILE A 164 -16.63 -13.02 12.85
CA ILE A 164 -15.85 -13.53 11.73
C ILE A 164 -15.21 -12.38 10.96
N ALA A 165 -16.02 -11.41 10.52
CA ALA A 165 -15.54 -10.24 9.78
C ALA A 165 -14.44 -9.49 10.55
N ALA A 166 -14.51 -9.43 11.88
CA ALA A 166 -13.46 -8.79 12.69
C ALA A 166 -12.12 -9.57 12.66
N ILE A 167 -12.18 -10.91 12.56
CA ILE A 167 -11.01 -11.78 12.58
C ILE A 167 -10.36 -11.85 11.18
N ASP A 168 -11.14 -12.02 10.12
CA ASP A 168 -10.63 -12.28 8.78
C ASP A 168 -10.50 -11.05 7.87
N ALA A 169 -11.31 -10.00 8.06
CA ALA A 169 -11.27 -8.81 7.21
C ALA A 169 -9.87 -8.17 7.11
N PRO A 170 -9.03 -8.10 8.16
CA PRO A 170 -7.67 -7.62 8.03
C PRO A 170 -6.82 -8.45 7.05
N PHE A 171 -6.98 -9.78 7.06
CA PHE A 171 -6.25 -10.69 6.17
C PHE A 171 -6.78 -10.65 4.74
N ASN A 172 -8.11 -10.61 4.59
CA ASN A 172 -8.76 -10.41 3.30
C ASN A 172 -8.33 -9.08 2.68
N MET A 173 -8.28 -8.02 3.48
CA MET A 173 -7.79 -6.71 3.05
C MET A 173 -6.31 -6.73 2.68
N LEU A 174 -5.48 -7.47 3.40
CA LEU A 174 -4.06 -7.63 3.09
C LEU A 174 -3.84 -8.32 1.75
N ALA A 175 -4.65 -9.33 1.44
CA ALA A 175 -4.64 -10.01 0.15
C ALA A 175 -5.14 -9.11 -1.01
N LEU A 176 -6.22 -8.36 -0.80
CA LEU A 176 -6.85 -7.54 -1.85
C LEU A 176 -6.15 -6.21 -2.10
N GLY A 177 -5.73 -5.53 -1.02
CA GLY A 177 -5.28 -4.15 -1.03
C GLY A 177 -3.85 -3.94 -0.55
N GLY A 178 -3.19 -4.94 0.03
CA GLY A 178 -1.84 -4.80 0.58
C GLY A 178 -0.82 -4.27 -0.43
N GLY A 179 -0.84 -4.79 -1.66
CA GLY A 179 0.07 -4.31 -2.69
C GLY A 179 -0.19 -2.88 -3.15
N SER A 180 -1.47 -2.47 -3.20
CA SER A 180 -1.85 -1.10 -3.50
C SER A 180 -1.46 -0.14 -2.38
N ALA A 181 -1.64 -0.56 -1.12
CA ALA A 181 -1.25 0.20 0.06
C ALA A 181 0.26 0.46 0.06
N VAL A 182 1.08 -0.57 -0.18
CA VAL A 182 2.54 -0.41 -0.30
C VAL A 182 2.90 0.47 -1.49
N GLN A 183 2.22 0.35 -2.63
CA GLN A 183 2.46 1.23 -3.78
C GLN A 183 2.26 2.72 -3.43
N MET A 184 1.25 3.03 -2.61
CA MET A 184 1.03 4.40 -2.14
C MET A 184 2.19 4.88 -1.27
N THR A 185 2.73 4.05 -0.37
CA THR A 185 3.85 4.44 0.51
C THR A 185 5.16 4.59 -0.27
N LEU A 186 5.39 3.81 -1.32
CA LEU A 186 6.53 4.02 -2.25
C LEU A 186 6.40 5.38 -2.97
N THR A 187 5.19 5.72 -3.39
CA THR A 187 4.90 6.99 -4.07
C THR A 187 5.11 8.16 -3.11
N ASP A 188 4.58 8.09 -1.90
CA ASP A 188 4.78 9.12 -0.86
C ASP A 188 6.26 9.34 -0.54
N THR A 189 7.02 8.25 -0.39
CA THR A 189 8.47 8.31 -0.14
C THR A 189 9.17 9.03 -1.29
N THR A 190 8.78 8.74 -2.53
CA THR A 190 9.35 9.40 -3.72
C THR A 190 9.05 10.89 -3.74
N ILE A 191 7.79 11.28 -3.50
CA ILE A 191 7.37 12.68 -3.44
C ILE A 191 8.17 13.43 -2.37
N PHE A 192 8.26 12.85 -1.18
CA PHE A 192 9.01 13.42 -0.05
C PHE A 192 10.48 13.74 -0.43
N TYR A 193 11.18 12.83 -1.10
CA TYR A 193 12.55 13.06 -1.53
C TYR A 193 12.68 14.06 -2.69
N GLU A 194 11.69 14.13 -3.59
CA GLU A 194 11.66 15.14 -4.64
C GLU A 194 11.45 16.55 -4.07
N ASP A 195 10.60 16.69 -3.05
CA ASP A 195 10.37 17.95 -2.36
C ASP A 195 11.64 18.43 -1.64
N GLN A 196 12.30 17.54 -0.87
CA GLN A 196 13.57 17.84 -0.22
C GLN A 196 14.67 18.23 -1.22
N LYS A 197 14.79 17.47 -2.31
CA LYS A 197 15.73 17.78 -3.40
C LYS A 197 15.48 19.17 -3.97
N SER A 198 14.22 19.51 -4.25
CA SER A 198 13.84 20.79 -4.84
C SER A 198 14.17 21.95 -3.90
N ALA A 199 13.90 21.82 -2.61
CA ALA A 199 14.24 22.82 -1.60
C ALA A 199 15.76 23.05 -1.49
N ILE A 200 16.55 21.99 -1.42
CA ILE A 200 18.01 22.10 -1.32
C ILE A 200 18.63 22.67 -2.61
N PHE A 201 18.14 22.25 -3.78
CA PHE A 201 18.62 22.76 -5.07
C PHE A 201 18.31 24.25 -5.25
N ALA A 202 17.18 24.73 -4.72
CA ALA A 202 16.85 26.15 -4.73
C ALA A 202 17.88 26.99 -3.96
N ARG A 203 18.33 26.54 -2.78
CA ARG A 203 19.39 27.21 -2.00
C ARG A 203 20.71 27.27 -2.76
N ALA A 204 21.14 26.15 -3.34
CA ALA A 204 22.37 26.10 -4.13
C ALA A 204 22.30 27.02 -5.37
N THR A 205 21.14 27.09 -6.03
CA THR A 205 20.91 27.99 -7.17
C THR A 205 20.98 29.46 -6.75
N MET A 206 20.45 29.80 -5.58
CA MET A 206 20.54 31.17 -5.05
C MET A 206 22.00 31.56 -4.75
N ALA A 207 22.79 30.67 -4.16
CA ALA A 207 24.22 30.90 -3.96
C ALA A 207 24.97 31.15 -5.28
N GLN A 208 24.65 30.40 -6.35
CA GLN A 208 25.22 30.62 -7.68
C GLN A 208 24.93 32.01 -8.25
N ARG A 209 23.75 32.56 -7.99
CA ARG A 209 23.36 33.91 -8.44
C ARG A 209 24.13 35.03 -7.73
N LEU A 210 24.76 34.75 -6.59
CA LEU A 210 25.57 35.74 -5.86
C LEU A 210 26.98 35.92 -6.45
N VAL A 211 27.50 34.89 -7.13
CA VAL A 211 28.87 34.89 -7.68
C VAL A 211 29.15 36.10 -8.58
N PRO A 212 28.30 36.44 -9.57
CA PRO A 212 28.55 37.60 -10.44
C PRO A 212 28.48 38.91 -9.68
N ALA A 213 27.59 39.03 -8.69
CA ALA A 213 27.43 40.24 -7.89
C ALA A 213 28.67 40.51 -7.02
N ILE A 214 29.19 39.49 -6.34
CA ILE A 214 30.42 39.60 -5.53
C ILE A 214 31.62 39.92 -6.42
N GLN A 215 31.73 39.25 -7.57
CA GLN A 215 32.81 39.49 -8.53
C GLN A 215 32.81 40.93 -9.06
N ALA A 216 31.64 41.49 -9.39
CA ALA A 216 31.52 42.88 -9.84
C ALA A 216 31.94 43.88 -8.76
N GLN A 217 31.63 43.61 -7.49
CA GLN A 217 32.06 44.47 -6.39
C GLN A 217 33.57 44.37 -6.12
N ALA A 218 34.15 43.17 -6.17
CA ALA A 218 35.60 42.99 -6.05
C ALA A 218 36.35 43.79 -7.13
N GLU A 219 35.90 43.71 -8.39
CA GLU A 219 36.50 44.47 -9.50
C GLU A 219 36.33 45.99 -9.32
N ARG A 220 35.16 46.43 -8.83
CA ARG A 220 34.92 47.84 -8.51
C ARG A 220 35.91 48.36 -7.46
N PHE A 221 36.16 47.61 -6.40
CA PHE A 221 37.12 48.01 -5.36
C PHE A 221 38.56 48.03 -5.87
N ARG A 222 38.97 47.11 -6.75
CA ARG A 222 40.29 47.19 -7.42
C ARG A 222 40.41 48.45 -8.28
N LYS A 223 39.36 48.80 -9.04
CA LYS A 223 39.34 50.05 -9.82
C LYS A 223 39.41 51.30 -8.93
N LEU A 224 38.77 51.27 -7.76
CA LEU A 224 38.87 52.35 -6.77
C LEU A 224 40.29 52.45 -6.18
N GLU A 225 40.93 51.32 -5.88
CA GLU A 225 42.33 51.28 -5.46
C GLU A 225 43.27 51.87 -6.53
N GLU A 226 43.15 51.43 -7.78
CA GLU A 226 43.97 51.94 -8.89
C GLU A 226 43.75 53.43 -9.15
N GLY A 227 42.49 53.88 -9.12
CA GLY A 227 42.13 55.29 -9.30
C GLY A 227 42.66 56.16 -8.18
N GLU A 228 42.68 55.65 -6.95
CA GLU A 228 43.26 56.33 -5.79
C GLU A 228 44.78 56.46 -5.93
N ILE A 229 45.47 55.40 -6.35
CA ILE A 229 46.93 55.44 -6.57
C ILE A 229 47.29 56.42 -7.68
N LYS A 230 46.54 56.44 -8.79
CA LYS A 230 46.84 57.28 -9.96
C LYS A 230 46.47 58.75 -9.78
N HIS A 231 45.36 59.04 -9.11
CA HIS A 231 44.77 60.38 -9.10
C HIS A 231 44.58 60.96 -7.70
N GLY A 232 44.65 60.16 -6.63
CA GLY A 232 44.40 60.64 -5.26
C GLY A 232 42.99 61.18 -5.08
N THR A 233 42.00 60.58 -5.74
CA THR A 233 40.64 61.11 -5.85
C THR A 233 39.97 61.32 -4.48
N TYR A 234 40.27 60.46 -3.51
CA TYR A 234 39.65 60.47 -2.19
C TYR A 234 40.58 60.96 -1.07
N SER A 235 41.90 60.74 -1.17
CA SER A 235 42.90 61.23 -0.21
C SER A 235 43.48 62.61 -0.55
N GLY A 236 43.20 63.14 -1.75
CA GLY A 236 43.70 64.43 -2.23
C GLY A 236 45.16 64.42 -2.70
N SER A 237 45.86 63.29 -2.62
CA SER A 237 47.23 63.12 -3.11
C SER A 237 47.36 61.78 -3.85
N PRO A 238 47.91 61.76 -5.08
CA PRO A 238 48.21 60.52 -5.77
C PRO A 238 49.32 59.74 -5.04
N GLY A 239 49.27 58.41 -5.16
CA GLY A 239 50.24 57.48 -4.57
C GLY A 239 49.61 56.43 -3.66
N PRO A 240 50.38 55.37 -3.33
CA PRO A 240 49.92 54.35 -2.39
C PRO A 240 49.75 54.94 -0.98
N GLY A 241 48.56 54.77 -0.41
CA GLY A 241 48.21 55.29 0.91
C GLY A 241 47.21 54.41 1.64
N LYS A 242 46.78 54.84 2.84
CA LYS A 242 45.84 54.07 3.67
C LYS A 242 44.50 53.80 2.97
N VAL A 243 44.01 54.76 2.18
CA VAL A 243 42.74 54.64 1.46
C VAL A 243 42.83 53.62 0.33
N SER A 244 43.89 53.67 -0.49
CA SER A 244 44.11 52.67 -1.54
C SER A 244 44.33 51.27 -0.95
N SER A 245 45.10 51.14 0.13
CA SER A 245 45.29 49.86 0.84
C SER A 245 43.98 49.33 1.43
N GLY A 246 43.08 50.20 1.91
CA GLY A 246 41.76 49.78 2.39
C GLY A 246 40.87 49.24 1.27
N PHE A 247 40.84 49.89 0.11
CA PHE A 247 40.14 49.36 -1.06
C PHE A 247 40.72 48.01 -1.53
N GLY A 248 42.05 47.87 -1.53
CA GLY A 248 42.73 46.61 -1.82
C GLY A 248 42.42 45.50 -0.82
N GLN A 249 42.34 45.81 0.48
CA GLN A 249 41.94 44.86 1.52
C GLN A 249 40.50 44.36 1.31
N VAL A 250 39.55 45.25 0.98
CA VAL A 250 38.17 44.85 0.67
C VAL A 250 38.12 43.99 -0.59
N ALA A 251 38.83 44.37 -1.65
CA ALA A 251 38.90 43.60 -2.88
C ALA A 251 39.46 42.19 -2.62
N SER A 252 40.56 42.08 -1.88
CA SER A 252 41.17 40.81 -1.50
C SER A 252 40.24 39.95 -0.65
N LEU A 253 39.49 40.54 0.29
CA LEU A 253 38.51 39.81 1.08
C LEU A 253 37.41 39.21 0.19
N LEU A 254 36.85 40.01 -0.72
CA LEU A 254 35.81 39.56 -1.65
C LEU A 254 36.33 38.49 -2.63
N ASP A 255 37.59 38.58 -3.06
CA ASP A 255 38.22 37.57 -3.92
C ASP A 255 38.41 36.22 -3.21
N THR A 256 38.80 36.24 -1.93
CA THR A 256 38.89 35.02 -1.10
C THR A 256 37.51 34.38 -0.96
N THR A 257 36.49 35.15 -0.59
CA THR A 257 35.10 34.67 -0.51
C THR A 257 34.61 34.11 -1.86
N LEU A 258 34.93 34.79 -2.97
CA LEU A 258 34.58 34.33 -4.31
C LEU A 258 35.22 32.99 -4.64
N THR A 259 36.48 32.78 -4.24
CA THR A 259 37.21 31.53 -4.44
C THR A 259 36.60 30.39 -3.63
N GLU A 260 36.30 30.63 -2.36
CA GLU A 260 35.62 29.66 -1.48
C GLU A 260 34.23 29.30 -2.01
N LEU A 261 33.43 30.31 -2.40
CA LEU A 261 32.08 30.13 -2.92
C LEU A 261 32.10 29.35 -4.25
N LYS A 262 33.02 29.66 -5.17
CA LYS A 262 33.19 28.91 -6.43
C LYS A 262 33.57 27.45 -6.18
N SER A 263 34.47 27.19 -5.21
CA SER A 263 34.83 25.84 -4.81
C SER A 263 33.64 25.07 -4.24
N GLY A 264 32.89 25.67 -3.32
CA GLY A 264 31.68 25.07 -2.75
C GLY A 264 30.56 24.84 -3.77
N ILE A 265 30.41 25.73 -4.77
CA ILE A 265 29.47 25.55 -5.88
C ILE A 265 29.89 24.36 -6.75
N ALA A 266 31.17 24.24 -7.10
CA ALA A 266 31.67 23.12 -7.90
C ALA A 266 31.45 21.77 -7.19
N ALA A 267 31.73 21.69 -5.89
CA ALA A 267 31.46 20.51 -5.07
C ALA A 267 29.95 20.18 -5.03
N SER A 268 29.10 21.19 -4.89
CA SER A 268 27.65 21.05 -4.91
C SER A 268 27.11 20.57 -6.26
N GLN A 269 27.62 21.08 -7.39
CA GLN A 269 27.22 20.61 -8.71
C GLN A 269 27.50 19.10 -8.90
N GLN A 270 28.64 18.63 -8.39
CA GLN A 270 28.96 17.21 -8.40
C GLN A 270 27.94 16.40 -7.58
N LEU A 271 27.58 16.85 -6.38
CA LEU A 271 26.55 16.22 -5.55
C LEU A 271 25.16 16.26 -6.19
N GLN A 272 24.76 17.40 -6.77
CA GLN A 272 23.47 17.57 -7.45
C GLN A 272 23.31 16.58 -8.62
N SER A 273 24.38 16.30 -9.36
CA SER A 273 24.36 15.28 -10.42
C SER A 273 24.07 13.88 -9.88
N ARG A 274 24.70 13.50 -8.76
CA ARG A 274 24.50 12.21 -8.08
C ARG A 274 23.10 12.11 -7.48
N ILE A 275 22.62 13.18 -6.85
CA ILE A 275 21.24 13.27 -6.32
C ILE A 275 20.23 13.09 -7.44
N SER A 276 20.46 13.71 -8.61
CA SER A 276 19.57 13.56 -9.77
C SER A 276 19.55 12.12 -10.31
N ALA A 277 20.70 11.44 -10.30
CA ALA A 277 20.78 10.02 -10.66
C ALA A 277 20.04 9.12 -9.65
N ALA A 278 20.24 9.35 -8.34
CA ALA A 278 19.57 8.62 -7.27
C ALA A 278 18.05 8.85 -7.27
N SER A 279 17.61 10.10 -7.45
CA SER A 279 16.21 10.48 -7.68
C SER A 279 15.58 9.75 -8.88
N SER A 280 16.33 9.61 -9.98
CA SER A 280 15.89 8.84 -11.14
C SER A 280 15.77 7.34 -10.83
N GLN A 281 16.71 6.79 -10.06
CA GLN A 281 16.65 5.40 -9.61
C GLN A 281 15.46 5.15 -8.68
N LEU A 282 15.21 6.07 -7.75
CA LEU A 282 14.07 6.06 -6.84
C LEU A 282 12.76 6.02 -7.63
N LYS A 283 12.56 6.96 -8.58
CA LYS A 283 11.39 6.98 -9.46
C LYS A 283 11.24 5.69 -10.26
N ARG A 284 12.32 5.17 -10.85
CA ARG A 284 12.29 3.90 -11.59
C ARG A 284 11.84 2.75 -10.69
N ALA A 285 12.40 2.61 -9.50
CA ALA A 285 12.00 1.56 -8.56
C ALA A 285 10.52 1.69 -8.14
N THR A 286 10.06 2.92 -7.92
CA THR A 286 8.67 3.22 -7.54
C THR A 286 7.66 2.93 -8.65
N PHE A 287 8.00 3.03 -9.94
CA PHE A 287 7.03 2.86 -11.04
C PHE A 287 7.26 1.64 -11.94
N THR A 288 8.35 0.90 -11.74
CA THR A 288 8.61 -0.35 -12.48
C THR A 288 7.55 -1.39 -12.13
N GLN A 289 7.02 -2.09 -13.14
CA GLN A 289 6.12 -3.21 -12.91
C GLN A 289 6.90 -4.44 -12.42
N GLY A 290 6.34 -5.19 -11.48
CA GLY A 290 6.95 -6.40 -10.99
C GLY A 290 6.62 -6.66 -9.52
N PRO A 291 7.30 -7.66 -8.93
CA PRO A 291 7.09 -8.01 -7.52
C PRO A 291 7.34 -6.80 -6.61
N ILE A 292 6.45 -6.58 -5.65
CA ILE A 292 6.50 -5.41 -4.75
C ILE A 292 7.74 -5.42 -3.86
N ARG A 293 8.17 -6.57 -3.35
CA ARG A 293 9.29 -6.65 -2.40
C ARG A 293 10.63 -6.15 -2.95
N PRO A 294 11.14 -6.63 -4.10
CA PRO A 294 12.36 -6.06 -4.71
C PRO A 294 12.26 -4.56 -4.95
N ARG A 295 11.06 -4.04 -5.20
CA ARG A 295 10.83 -2.61 -5.41
C ARG A 295 10.89 -1.84 -4.10
N VAL A 296 10.29 -2.35 -3.03
CA VAL A 296 10.41 -1.78 -1.68
C VAL A 296 11.87 -1.70 -1.24
N GLU A 297 12.63 -2.77 -1.47
CA GLU A 297 14.07 -2.81 -1.18
C GLU A 297 14.85 -1.81 -2.05
N ALA A 298 14.61 -1.79 -3.37
CA ALA A 298 15.26 -0.86 -4.27
C ALA A 298 14.95 0.61 -3.95
N VAL A 299 13.70 0.92 -3.57
CA VAL A 299 13.29 2.25 -3.11
C VAL A 299 13.95 2.60 -1.78
N SER A 300 14.06 1.65 -0.85
CA SER A 300 14.71 1.88 0.45
C SER A 300 16.21 2.16 0.29
N ASN A 301 16.89 1.38 -0.55
CA ASN A 301 18.30 1.59 -0.87
C ASN A 301 18.53 2.94 -1.58
N ALA A 302 17.65 3.32 -2.51
CA ALA A 302 17.72 4.62 -3.17
C ALA A 302 17.42 5.78 -2.19
N ALA A 303 16.50 5.60 -1.24
CA ALA A 303 16.23 6.56 -0.18
C ALA A 303 17.43 6.74 0.77
N ASP A 304 18.11 5.65 1.15
CA ASP A 304 19.35 5.71 1.94
C ASP A 304 20.45 6.50 1.21
N GLN A 305 20.60 6.28 -0.10
CA GLN A 305 21.52 7.07 -0.93
C GLN A 305 21.12 8.54 -1.00
N MET A 306 19.83 8.84 -1.11
CA MET A 306 19.32 10.21 -1.10
C MET A 306 19.60 10.89 0.25
N ASP A 307 19.39 10.20 1.39
CA ASP A 307 19.69 10.75 2.71
C ASP A 307 21.17 11.12 2.87
N ASP A 308 22.09 10.23 2.45
CA ASP A 308 23.54 10.50 2.49
C ASP A 308 23.92 11.68 1.59
N LEU A 309 23.43 11.72 0.35
CA LEU A 309 23.77 12.77 -0.60
C LEU A 309 23.16 14.13 -0.22
N LEU A 310 21.91 14.16 0.23
CA LEU A 310 21.25 15.38 0.70
C LEU A 310 21.90 15.89 1.98
N GLY A 311 22.28 14.99 2.90
CA GLY A 311 23.04 15.37 4.10
C GLY A 311 24.42 15.94 3.80
N ARG A 312 25.14 15.40 2.81
CA ARG A 312 26.41 16.00 2.35
C ARG A 312 26.22 17.36 1.70
N LEU A 313 25.12 17.53 0.95
CA LEU A 313 24.81 18.79 0.30
C LEU A 313 24.35 19.86 1.30
N SER A 314 23.61 19.49 2.35
CA SER A 314 23.21 20.42 3.41
C SER A 314 24.40 20.89 4.26
N GLN A 315 25.44 20.08 4.39
CA GLN A 315 26.69 20.48 5.05
C GLN A 315 27.47 21.56 4.28
N LEU A 316 27.19 21.77 2.99
CA LEU A 316 27.74 22.89 2.22
C LEU A 316 26.97 24.17 2.55
N ASP A 317 27.23 24.72 3.74
CA ASP A 317 26.56 25.93 4.20
C ASP A 317 27.24 27.19 3.62
N TYR A 318 26.59 27.75 2.59
CA TYR A 318 27.03 29.01 1.99
C TYR A 318 26.73 30.24 2.87
N ALA A 319 25.74 30.17 3.77
CA ALA A 319 25.37 31.30 4.63
C ALA A 319 26.49 31.60 5.63
N VAL A 320 27.08 30.56 6.23
CA VAL A 320 28.19 30.70 7.19
C VAL A 320 29.40 31.40 6.55
N SER A 321 29.75 31.05 5.31
CA SER A 321 30.82 31.72 4.55
C SER A 321 30.53 33.21 4.30
N ILE A 322 29.29 33.53 3.90
CA ILE A 322 28.87 34.92 3.65
C ILE A 322 28.87 35.73 4.95
N GLU A 323 28.45 35.13 6.07
CA GLU A 323 28.45 35.77 7.39
C GLU A 323 29.84 35.99 7.96
N ALA A 324 30.75 35.03 7.76
CA ALA A 324 32.16 35.19 8.08
C ALA A 324 32.75 36.37 7.29
N THR A 325 32.41 36.48 6.00
CA THR A 325 32.83 37.60 5.15
C THR A 325 32.26 38.93 5.65
N LEU A 326 30.98 38.99 6.01
CA LEU A 326 30.35 40.18 6.60
C LEU A 326 31.03 40.59 7.92
N THR A 327 31.41 39.62 8.75
CA THR A 327 32.10 39.86 10.02
C THR A 327 33.51 40.42 9.77
N SER A 328 34.26 39.84 8.85
CA SER A 328 35.57 40.33 8.42
C SER A 328 35.48 41.73 7.82
N LEU A 329 34.46 42.01 7.01
CA LEU A 329 34.23 43.33 6.42
C LEU A 329 33.97 44.38 7.50
N LYS A 330 33.19 44.05 8.55
CA LYS A 330 32.98 44.94 9.71
C LYS A 330 34.27 45.16 10.50
N ALA A 331 35.14 44.16 10.61
CA ALA A 331 36.41 44.29 11.31
C ALA A 331 37.41 45.22 10.59
N ILE A 332 37.32 45.33 9.26
CA ILE A 332 38.11 46.29 8.47
C ILE A 332 37.69 47.74 8.78
N PHE A 333 36.44 47.97 9.19
CA PHE A 333 35.88 49.29 9.50
C PHE A 333 35.43 49.43 10.96
N PRO A 334 36.38 49.47 11.92
CA PRO A 334 36.02 49.74 13.31
C PRO A 334 35.35 51.11 13.45
N ALA A 335 34.37 51.21 14.36
CA ALA A 335 33.67 52.46 14.63
C ALA A 335 34.67 53.59 14.97
N PRO A 336 34.44 54.83 14.49
CA PRO A 336 35.35 55.94 14.73
C PRO A 336 35.53 56.14 16.24
N THR A 337 36.78 56.07 16.71
CA THR A 337 37.13 56.34 18.10
C THR A 337 37.05 57.84 18.39
N THR A 338 36.84 58.21 19.65
CA THR A 338 36.93 59.63 20.08
C THR A 338 38.34 60.15 19.82
N ALA A 339 38.52 60.91 18.73
CA ALA A 339 39.81 61.42 18.29
C ALA A 339 40.27 62.59 19.17
N SER A 340 41.45 62.45 19.77
CA SER A 340 42.10 63.44 20.62
C SER A 340 43.08 64.33 19.86
N SER A 341 43.62 63.85 18.73
CA SER A 341 44.60 64.56 17.90
C SER A 341 44.10 64.84 16.47
N ALA A 342 44.71 65.82 15.78
CA ALA A 342 44.43 66.12 14.38
C ALA A 342 44.75 64.94 13.43
N PHE A 343 45.74 64.13 13.78
CA PHE A 343 46.11 62.92 13.04
C PHE A 343 45.02 61.83 13.15
N GLU A 344 44.47 61.62 14.35
CA GLU A 344 43.35 60.69 14.58
C GLU A 344 42.07 61.15 13.86
N LYS A 345 41.80 62.46 13.83
CA LYS A 345 40.66 63.02 13.07
C LYS A 345 40.77 62.73 11.57
N ASN A 346 41.97 62.93 10.98
CA ASN A 346 42.20 62.64 9.57
C ASN A 346 42.12 61.14 9.26
N GLN A 347 42.57 60.27 10.18
CA GLN A 347 42.41 58.82 10.04
C GLN A 347 40.94 58.39 10.08
N ASN A 348 40.16 58.91 11.01
CA ASN A 348 38.73 58.60 11.11
C ASN A 348 37.95 59.09 9.88
N ALA A 349 38.31 60.25 9.31
CA ALA A 349 37.71 60.74 8.07
C ALA A 349 38.02 59.83 6.87
N GLN A 350 39.26 59.35 6.75
CA GLN A 350 39.65 58.41 5.69
C GLN A 350 38.96 57.05 5.82
N LEU A 351 38.83 56.51 7.04
CA LEU A 351 38.08 55.29 7.29
C LEU A 351 36.58 55.46 6.99
N GLY A 352 36.02 56.65 7.27
CA GLY A 352 34.63 56.99 6.97
C GLY A 352 34.29 56.90 5.48
N ILE A 353 35.16 57.41 4.60
CA ILE A 353 34.97 57.35 3.14
C ILE A 353 34.90 55.91 2.64
N ILE A 354 35.80 55.05 3.14
CA ILE A 354 35.85 53.65 2.71
C ILE A 354 34.63 52.88 3.26
N ALA A 355 34.25 53.14 4.52
CA ALA A 355 33.08 52.53 5.14
C ALA A 355 31.78 52.92 4.41
N GLU A 356 31.64 54.17 3.98
CA GLU A 356 30.48 54.65 3.22
C GLU A 356 30.39 53.99 1.84
N MET A 357 31.54 53.77 1.19
CA MET A 357 31.61 53.06 -0.11
C MET A 357 31.40 51.54 0.02
N ALA A 358 31.75 50.95 1.17
CA ALA A 358 31.55 49.53 1.47
C ALA A 358 30.13 49.20 1.97
N LYS A 359 29.40 50.18 2.48
CA LYS A 359 28.05 50.00 3.04
C LYS A 359 27.06 49.31 2.09
N PRO A 360 26.93 49.69 0.79
CA PRO A 360 26.01 49.00 -0.13
C PRO A 360 26.37 47.53 -0.36
N VAL A 361 27.66 47.18 -0.28
CA VAL A 361 28.12 45.79 -0.43
C VAL A 361 27.78 44.97 0.81
N ALA A 362 28.01 45.54 2.00
CA ALA A 362 27.61 44.91 3.26
C ALA A 362 26.08 44.67 3.31
N GLU A 363 25.28 45.65 2.87
CA GLU A 363 23.81 45.53 2.79
C GLU A 363 23.38 44.46 1.78
N ALA A 364 24.01 44.41 0.60
CA ALA A 364 23.71 43.40 -0.42
C ALA A 364 24.06 41.97 0.05
N LEU A 365 25.22 41.78 0.69
CA LEU A 365 25.64 40.52 1.28
C LEU A 365 24.73 40.10 2.45
N GLN A 366 24.31 41.06 3.28
CA GLN A 366 23.38 40.81 4.38
C GLN A 366 21.98 40.42 3.87
N SER A 367 21.48 41.10 2.83
CA SER A 367 20.24 40.73 2.16
C SER A 367 20.34 39.33 1.56
N ALA A 368 21.45 39.01 0.91
CA ALA A 368 21.70 37.68 0.34
C ALA A 368 21.70 36.57 1.41
N ALA A 369 22.40 36.78 2.53
CA ALA A 369 22.40 35.87 3.66
C ALA A 369 20.99 35.68 4.24
N THR A 370 20.23 36.78 4.36
CA THR A 370 18.85 36.74 4.85
C THR A 370 17.94 35.96 3.90
N GLN A 371 18.07 36.17 2.58
CA GLN A 371 17.33 35.41 1.58
C GLN A 371 17.69 33.92 1.59
N LEU A 372 18.96 33.59 1.82
CA LEU A 372 19.42 32.19 1.90
C LEU A 372 18.88 31.47 3.14
N ARG A 373 18.72 32.20 4.26
CA ARG A 373 18.08 31.74 5.50
C ARG A 373 16.56 31.67 5.39
N ALA A 374 15.94 32.53 4.57
CA ALA A 374 14.50 32.53 4.34
C ALA A 374 14.02 31.34 3.52
N ILE A 375 14.92 30.68 2.78
CA ILE A 375 14.62 29.40 2.16
C ILE A 375 14.74 28.35 3.26
N ASP A 376 13.58 27.85 3.69
CA ASP A 376 13.46 26.84 4.74
C ASP A 376 14.41 25.69 4.46
N GLU A 377 15.30 25.40 5.41
CA GLU A 377 16.15 24.23 5.33
C GLU A 377 15.28 23.02 5.64
N PRO A 378 15.05 22.11 4.67
CA PRO A 378 14.19 20.98 4.94
C PRO A 378 14.80 20.19 6.10
N GLU A 379 14.00 19.96 7.14
CA GLU A 379 14.37 19.05 8.21
C GLU A 379 14.69 17.70 7.55
N LEU A 380 15.94 17.26 7.67
CA LEU A 380 16.44 16.00 7.07
C LEU A 380 15.84 14.80 7.80
N LYS A 381 14.54 14.64 7.63
CA LYS A 381 13.77 13.53 8.17
C LYS A 381 13.95 12.34 7.25
N ARG A 382 14.25 11.20 7.84
CA ARG A 382 14.33 9.93 7.12
C ARG A 382 12.94 9.36 6.97
N VAL A 383 12.55 9.05 5.73
CA VAL A 383 11.28 8.39 5.41
C VAL A 383 11.59 7.10 4.67
N ARG A 384 10.91 6.02 5.06
CA ARG A 384 11.03 4.70 4.42
C ARG A 384 9.64 4.19 4.03
N PRO A 385 9.54 3.35 2.98
CA PRO A 385 8.30 2.68 2.65
C PRO A 385 7.81 1.84 3.83
N GLN A 386 6.49 1.82 4.06
CA GLN A 386 5.89 1.02 5.12
C GLN A 386 5.59 -0.39 4.62
N ASP A 387 5.59 -1.36 5.53
CA ASP A 387 5.09 -2.71 5.29
C ASP A 387 3.59 -2.70 4.99
N ALA A 388 3.08 -3.75 4.36
CA ALA A 388 1.70 -3.81 3.91
C ALA A 388 0.68 -3.67 5.05
N MET A 389 0.95 -4.26 6.21
CA MET A 389 0.03 -4.21 7.36
C MET A 389 -0.05 -2.81 7.97
N THR A 390 1.08 -2.13 8.10
CA THR A 390 1.09 -0.72 8.53
C THR A 390 0.49 0.18 7.45
N ALA A 391 0.83 -0.03 6.18
CA ALA A 391 0.34 0.77 5.07
C ALA A 391 -1.20 0.75 4.97
N ILE A 392 -1.85 -0.41 5.12
CA ILE A 392 -3.32 -0.52 5.08
C ILE A 392 -3.97 0.26 6.22
N ARG A 393 -3.38 0.27 7.42
CA ARG A 393 -3.89 1.02 8.57
C ARG A 393 -3.72 2.53 8.35
N THR A 394 -2.54 2.96 7.91
CA THR A 394 -2.25 4.38 7.68
C THR A 394 -3.04 4.93 6.48
N LYS A 395 -3.26 4.12 5.45
CA LYS A 395 -3.93 4.47 4.18
C LYS A 395 -5.36 3.93 4.08
N TRP A 396 -6.06 3.75 5.20
CA TRP A 396 -7.40 3.16 5.20
C TRP A 396 -8.41 3.95 4.34
N LYS A 397 -8.30 5.29 4.28
CA LYS A 397 -9.22 6.17 3.54
C LYS A 397 -9.26 5.86 2.03
N PRO A 398 -8.15 5.95 1.28
CA PRO A 398 -8.15 5.60 -0.15
C PRO A 398 -8.46 4.12 -0.41
N LEU A 399 -8.23 3.25 0.57
CA LEU A 399 -8.48 1.82 0.48
C LEU A 399 -9.91 1.43 0.93
N PHE A 400 -10.79 2.39 1.22
CA PHE A 400 -12.14 2.13 1.72
C PHE A 400 -12.96 1.16 0.83
N PRO A 401 -12.93 1.25 -0.51
CA PRO A 401 -13.63 0.28 -1.35
C PRO A 401 -13.11 -1.16 -1.21
N GLN A 402 -11.81 -1.33 -0.99
CA GLN A 402 -11.19 -2.64 -0.80
C GLN A 402 -11.51 -3.20 0.58
N TRP A 403 -11.57 -2.34 1.60
CA TRP A 403 -12.06 -2.71 2.93
C TRP A 403 -13.51 -3.18 2.90
N LEU A 404 -14.38 -2.47 2.16
CA LEU A 404 -15.76 -2.91 1.95
C LEU A 404 -15.82 -4.26 1.24
N ALA A 405 -15.00 -4.48 0.21
CA ALA A 405 -14.93 -5.76 -0.48
C ALA A 405 -14.45 -6.90 0.45
N ALA A 406 -13.45 -6.63 1.30
CA ALA A 406 -12.93 -7.59 2.27
C ALA A 406 -14.01 -8.04 3.25
N VAL A 407 -14.77 -7.11 3.83
CA VAL A 407 -15.87 -7.39 4.77
C VAL A 407 -17.08 -8.00 4.05
N PHE A 408 -17.32 -7.63 2.80
CA PHE A 408 -18.46 -8.12 2.03
C PHE A 408 -18.41 -9.65 1.82
N ILE A 409 -17.22 -10.23 1.72
CA ILE A 409 -17.04 -11.68 1.55
C ILE A 409 -17.69 -12.44 2.72
N ASP A 410 -17.57 -11.89 3.93
CA ASP A 410 -18.08 -12.53 5.13
C ASP A 410 -19.58 -12.24 5.31
N ILE A 411 -20.09 -11.12 4.78
CA ILE A 411 -21.51 -10.76 4.83
C ILE A 411 -22.33 -11.44 3.71
N ALA A 412 -21.72 -11.76 2.57
CA ALA A 412 -22.41 -12.25 1.37
C ALA A 412 -23.31 -13.47 1.62
N PRO A 413 -22.91 -14.50 2.40
CA PRO A 413 -23.79 -15.61 2.72
C PRO A 413 -25.03 -15.19 3.55
N GLY A 414 -24.90 -14.14 4.37
CA GLY A 414 -26.00 -13.57 5.14
C GLY A 414 -27.06 -12.91 4.27
N ALA A 415 -26.66 -12.22 3.20
CA ALA A 415 -27.61 -11.68 2.23
C ALA A 415 -28.39 -12.80 1.52
N LEU A 416 -27.72 -13.90 1.16
CA LEU A 416 -28.36 -15.07 0.59
C LEU A 416 -29.35 -15.73 1.57
N LEU A 417 -28.99 -15.77 2.86
CA LEU A 417 -29.87 -16.25 3.93
C LEU A 417 -31.14 -15.40 4.04
N ILE A 418 -31.04 -14.07 3.96
CA ILE A 418 -32.20 -13.17 4.00
C ILE A 418 -33.13 -13.44 2.81
N ILE A 419 -32.59 -13.49 1.60
CA ILE A 419 -33.36 -13.79 0.38
C ILE A 419 -34.08 -15.13 0.54
N LEU A 420 -33.37 -16.16 1.02
CA LEU A 420 -33.92 -17.49 1.21
C LEU A 420 -35.06 -17.52 2.26
N ILE A 421 -34.90 -16.80 3.37
CA ILE A 421 -35.96 -16.66 4.38
C ILE A 421 -37.20 -15.98 3.80
N THR A 422 -37.04 -14.89 3.04
CA THR A 422 -38.18 -14.19 2.43
C THR A 422 -38.93 -15.06 1.44
N ALA A 423 -38.20 -15.77 0.56
CA ALA A 423 -38.80 -16.70 -0.39
C ALA A 423 -39.56 -17.85 0.30
N PHE A 424 -39.05 -18.36 1.43
CA PHE A 424 -39.75 -19.41 2.17
C PHE A 424 -41.01 -18.93 2.86
N ARG A 425 -40.97 -17.73 3.47
CA ARG A 425 -42.15 -17.16 4.13
C ARG A 425 -43.28 -16.91 3.14
N GLU A 426 -42.96 -16.49 1.93
CA GLU A 426 -43.92 -16.33 0.84
C GLU A 426 -44.57 -17.68 0.45
N VAL A 427 -43.77 -18.75 0.33
CA VAL A 427 -44.29 -20.09 0.01
C VAL A 427 -45.14 -20.67 1.15
N GLU A 428 -44.76 -20.43 2.41
CA GLU A 428 -45.56 -20.84 3.57
C GLU A 428 -46.88 -20.08 3.67
N ALA A 429 -46.87 -18.76 3.39
CA ALA A 429 -48.08 -17.95 3.35
C ALA A 429 -49.08 -18.47 2.30
N ARG A 430 -48.61 -18.69 1.06
CA ARG A 430 -49.45 -19.21 -0.03
C ARG A 430 -50.05 -20.59 0.23
N LYS A 431 -49.33 -21.46 0.95
CA LYS A 431 -49.84 -22.78 1.36
C LYS A 431 -50.86 -22.71 2.50
N GLY A 432 -50.81 -21.66 3.32
CA GLY A 432 -51.84 -21.37 4.30
C GLY A 432 -53.16 -21.02 3.62
N ASP A 433 -53.09 -20.16 2.60
CA ASP A 433 -54.25 -19.70 1.83
C ASP A 433 -54.94 -20.85 1.06
N GLU A 434 -54.18 -21.73 0.38
CA GLU A 434 -54.73 -22.92 -0.29
C GLU A 434 -55.46 -23.88 0.67
N HIS A 435 -55.03 -23.95 1.93
CA HIS A 435 -55.64 -24.87 2.90
C HIS A 435 -56.93 -24.33 3.51
N ASP A 436 -57.08 -23.01 3.59
CA ASP A 436 -58.34 -22.35 3.97
C ASP A 436 -59.37 -22.43 2.83
N ASP A 437 -58.96 -22.28 1.56
CA ASP A 437 -59.86 -22.41 0.40
C ASP A 437 -60.45 -23.83 0.25
N ASP A 438 -59.65 -24.86 0.55
CA ASP A 438 -60.11 -26.27 0.56
C ASP A 438 -61.08 -26.56 1.73
N GLN A 439 -60.93 -25.89 2.88
CA GLN A 439 -61.86 -26.03 4.01
C GLN A 439 -63.18 -25.28 3.77
N VAL A 440 -63.14 -24.11 3.14
CA VAL A 440 -64.36 -23.34 2.82
C VAL A 440 -65.20 -24.02 1.73
N SER A 441 -64.58 -24.78 0.82
CA SER A 441 -65.29 -25.54 -0.22
C SER A 441 -65.94 -26.85 0.27
N SER A 442 -65.73 -27.23 1.54
CA SER A 442 -66.24 -28.48 2.13
C SER A 442 -67.28 -28.30 3.24
N THR A 443 -67.71 -27.06 3.50
CA THR A 443 -68.91 -26.68 4.25
C THR A 443 -69.98 -26.17 3.30
#